data_AF-A0A812MED3-F1
#
_entry.id   AF-A0A812MED3-F1
#
_cell.length_a   1.000
_cell.length_b   1.000
_cell.length_c   1.000
_cell.angle_alpha   90.00
_cell.angle_beta   90.00
_cell.angle_gamma   90.00
#
_symmetry.space_group_name_H-M   'P 1'
#
loop_
_entity.id
_entity.type
_entity.pdbx_description
1 polymer ?
#
loop_
_entity_poly.entity_id
_entity_poly.type
_entity_poly.pdbx_seq_one_letter_code
_entity_poly.pdbx_strand_id
1 'polypeptide(L)'
;MAWLRTVWCLGSLCLAWALRVDDRHPPPCREEYTCDAGRVNESAQSQERIAVYTYNIGGYEEMRGDHIPCVPSHLDAFLFVDEVSQKRFGMTAVKKWQEMGWRVVNFSQVEGTKYVPSPRLTSKSLKFEPPGWLLNGTWQWLVEYDGNIVVDLHRLAPFLQRRREQALVLLNWGYHQDCSDDSFKCFMTEVTSMLTERVEYVARSKENVLKWKELLDQMHQGRLTQGGRKYMPSNYYETNVMFRNLNHAKADKVRDAFKKTFLKCHEIQRDQFVLPFFLWQDGLDEDTQASPIETLVDELGYCMVSTRVGRN
;
A
#
# COMPACT_ATOMS: atom_id res chain seq x y z
N MET A 1 4.45 22.86 4.24
CA MET A 1 4.01 24.25 4.52
C MET A 1 4.06 25.06 3.22
N ALA A 2 2.90 25.35 2.61
CA ALA A 2 2.69 26.43 1.66
C ALA A 2 1.17 26.71 1.61
N TRP A 3 0.75 27.92 2.00
CA TRP A 3 -0.66 28.32 2.09
C TRP A 3 -1.00 29.26 0.94
N LEU A 4 -2.02 28.94 0.13
CA LEU A 4 -2.70 29.93 -0.70
C LEU A 4 -3.80 30.59 0.15
N ARG A 5 -3.55 31.83 0.59
CA ARG A 5 -4.54 32.63 1.32
C ARG A 5 -5.31 33.51 0.35
N THR A 6 -6.56 33.18 0.09
CA THR A 6 -7.51 34.14 -0.47
C THR A 6 -8.33 34.70 0.68
N VAL A 7 -8.09 35.97 1.04
CA VAL A 7 -8.81 36.68 2.11
C VAL A 7 -9.87 37.56 1.47
N TRP A 8 -11.15 37.36 1.82
CA TRP A 8 -12.22 38.30 1.53
C TRP A 8 -12.62 38.99 2.84
N CYS A 9 -12.45 40.31 2.90
CA CYS A 9 -12.84 41.12 4.04
C CYS A 9 -14.12 41.91 3.73
N LEU A 10 -15.16 41.69 4.53
CA LEU A 10 -16.32 42.57 4.64
C LEU A 10 -16.38 43.08 6.09
N GLY A 11 -15.74 44.23 6.36
CA GLY A 11 -15.71 44.85 7.69
C GLY A 11 -14.95 44.07 8.76
N SER A 12 -15.03 44.52 10.01
CA SER A 12 -14.21 44.11 11.17
C SER A 12 -14.38 42.66 11.65
N LEU A 13 -14.99 41.80 10.85
CA LEU A 13 -15.09 40.36 11.08
C LEU A 13 -14.38 39.61 9.95
N CYS A 14 -13.10 39.32 10.15
CA CYS A 14 -12.40 38.33 9.34
C CYS A 14 -12.87 36.93 9.77
N LEU A 15 -13.91 36.41 9.11
CA LEU A 15 -14.24 35.00 9.15
C LEU A 15 -13.24 34.25 8.28
N ALA A 16 -12.15 33.78 8.89
CA ALA A 16 -11.28 32.78 8.28
C ALA A 16 -12.03 31.45 8.23
N TRP A 17 -12.78 31.21 7.16
CA TRP A 17 -13.17 29.86 6.79
C TRP A 17 -11.95 29.17 6.17
N ALA A 18 -11.09 28.63 7.03
CA ALA A 18 -10.25 27.53 6.61
C ALA A 18 -11.18 26.34 6.39
N LEU A 19 -11.55 26.10 5.13
CA LEU A 19 -11.95 24.76 4.72
C LEU A 19 -10.78 23.84 5.07
N ARG A 20 -10.87 23.15 6.22
CA ARG A 20 -10.15 21.90 6.42
C ARG A 20 -10.60 21.00 5.29
N VAL A 21 -9.85 21.00 4.20
CA VAL A 21 -9.74 19.80 3.38
C VAL A 21 -9.35 18.71 4.38
N ASP A 22 -10.13 17.66 4.44
CA ASP A 22 -9.90 16.55 5.35
C ASP A 22 -8.60 15.86 4.89
N ASP A 23 -7.45 16.40 5.30
CA ASP A 23 -6.06 15.99 4.95
C ASP A 23 -5.72 14.54 5.40
N ARG A 24 -6.74 13.78 5.83
CA ARG A 24 -6.63 12.43 6.39
C ARG A 24 -6.87 11.33 5.36
N HIS A 25 -6.85 11.64 4.06
CA HIS A 25 -7.00 10.65 3.00
C HIS A 25 -6.02 10.95 1.85
N PRO A 26 -5.49 9.93 1.16
CA PRO A 26 -4.80 10.14 -0.10
C PRO A 26 -5.61 11.04 -1.04
N PRO A 27 -4.96 11.95 -1.78
CA PRO A 27 -5.67 12.87 -2.64
C PRO A 27 -6.44 12.10 -3.72
N PRO A 28 -7.65 12.54 -4.08
CA PRO A 28 -8.36 11.97 -5.21
C PRO A 28 -7.58 12.24 -6.50
N CYS A 29 -7.62 11.29 -7.43
CA CYS A 29 -7.05 11.51 -8.77
C CYS A 29 -7.81 12.63 -9.48
N ARG A 30 -7.08 13.62 -10.02
CA ARG A 30 -7.65 14.83 -10.63
C ARG A 30 -7.64 14.80 -12.16
N GLU A 31 -6.69 14.07 -12.75
CA GLU A 31 -6.49 13.98 -14.19
C GLU A 31 -6.50 12.50 -14.62
N GLU A 32 -7.12 12.21 -15.76
CA GLU A 32 -7.03 10.89 -16.38
C GLU A 32 -5.63 10.69 -16.97
N TYR A 33 -5.13 9.45 -16.88
CA TYR A 33 -3.88 9.08 -17.54
C TYR A 33 -4.15 8.92 -19.03
N THR A 34 -3.64 9.84 -19.84
CA THR A 34 -3.64 9.71 -21.30
C THR A 34 -2.30 9.14 -21.76
N CYS A 35 -2.35 7.98 -22.44
CA CYS A 35 -1.17 7.42 -23.09
C CYS A 35 -0.92 8.17 -24.39
N ASP A 36 -0.20 9.27 -24.33
CA ASP A 36 0.35 9.85 -25.55
C ASP A 36 1.45 8.91 -26.07
N ALA A 37 1.46 8.61 -27.37
CA ALA A 37 2.43 7.71 -28.00
C ALA A 37 3.90 8.12 -27.74
N GLY A 38 4.15 9.38 -27.39
CA GLY A 38 5.44 9.89 -26.93
C GLY A 38 5.88 9.33 -25.58
N ARG A 39 4.96 9.13 -24.62
CA ARG A 39 5.27 8.62 -23.26
C ARG A 39 5.65 7.14 -23.29
N VAL A 40 4.92 6.30 -24.03
CA VAL A 40 5.21 4.85 -24.13
C VAL A 40 6.65 4.58 -24.63
N ASN A 41 7.15 5.48 -25.48
CA ASN A 41 8.48 5.43 -26.09
C ASN A 41 9.54 6.32 -25.41
N GLU A 42 9.22 6.98 -24.30
CA GLU A 42 10.26 7.64 -23.50
C GLU A 42 11.15 6.57 -22.89
N SER A 43 12.28 6.34 -23.55
CA SER A 43 13.39 5.54 -23.04
C SER A 43 13.94 6.27 -21.83
N ALA A 44 13.46 5.91 -20.64
CA ALA A 44 14.17 6.27 -19.42
C ALA A 44 15.56 5.65 -19.53
N GLN A 45 16.59 6.48 -19.43
CA GLN A 45 18.01 6.06 -19.37
C GLN A 45 18.34 5.20 -18.14
N SER A 46 17.33 4.73 -17.39
CA SER A 46 17.48 3.88 -16.23
C SER A 46 17.74 2.43 -16.64
N GLN A 47 18.84 1.86 -16.16
CA GLN A 47 19.15 0.43 -16.29
C GLN A 47 18.40 -0.44 -15.26
N GLU A 48 17.64 0.16 -14.33
CA GLU A 48 16.96 -0.60 -13.28
C GLU A 48 15.76 -1.36 -13.87
N ARG A 49 15.77 -2.69 -13.73
CA ARG A 49 14.64 -3.54 -14.11
C ARG A 49 13.60 -3.52 -12.99
N ILE A 50 12.42 -3.01 -13.25
CA ILE A 50 11.37 -2.85 -12.24
C ILE A 50 10.14 -3.64 -12.70
N ALA A 51 9.60 -4.46 -11.80
CA ALA A 51 8.28 -5.05 -11.95
C ALA A 51 7.27 -4.28 -11.11
N VAL A 52 6.10 -4.04 -11.67
CA VAL A 52 4.98 -3.39 -10.99
C VAL A 52 3.78 -4.32 -11.05
N TYR A 53 3.02 -4.43 -9.97
CA TYR A 53 1.76 -5.14 -10.02
C TYR A 53 0.70 -4.56 -9.11
N THR A 54 -0.53 -4.84 -9.51
CA THR A 54 -1.74 -4.60 -8.72
C THR A 54 -2.69 -5.78 -8.91
N TYR A 55 -3.78 -5.80 -8.16
CA TYR A 55 -4.71 -6.91 -8.17
C TYR A 55 -6.16 -6.50 -7.93
N ASN A 56 -7.07 -7.24 -8.55
CA ASN A 56 -8.49 -7.21 -8.26
C ASN A 56 -8.98 -8.64 -8.00
N ILE A 57 -9.29 -8.92 -6.74
CA ILE A 57 -9.59 -10.28 -6.24
C ILE A 57 -10.93 -10.26 -5.49
N GLY A 58 -11.78 -11.25 -5.77
CA GLY A 58 -13.12 -11.40 -5.22
C GLY A 58 -14.11 -10.30 -5.61
N GLY A 59 -13.74 -9.39 -6.51
CA GLY A 59 -14.55 -8.25 -6.90
C GLY A 59 -14.95 -7.34 -5.76
N TYR A 60 -14.14 -7.20 -4.69
CA TYR A 60 -14.45 -6.26 -3.61
C TYR A 60 -14.42 -4.80 -4.07
N GLU A 61 -13.55 -4.50 -5.02
CA GLU A 61 -13.39 -3.18 -5.63
C GLU A 61 -13.80 -3.26 -7.09
N GLU A 62 -14.44 -2.20 -7.60
CA GLU A 62 -14.69 -2.11 -9.03
C GLU A 62 -13.36 -2.12 -9.80
N MET A 63 -13.30 -2.93 -10.86
CA MET A 63 -12.19 -2.84 -11.79
C MET A 63 -12.33 -1.53 -12.56
N ARG A 64 -11.53 -0.54 -12.16
CA ARG A 64 -11.57 0.79 -12.77
C ARG A 64 -11.31 0.71 -14.28
N GLY A 65 -12.08 1.49 -15.03
CA GLY A 65 -11.97 1.65 -16.48
C GLY A 65 -11.38 2.99 -16.88
N ASP A 66 -10.97 3.78 -15.90
CA ASP A 66 -10.42 5.12 -15.91
C ASP A 66 -9.17 5.16 -15.00
N HIS A 67 -8.35 6.21 -15.12
CA HIS A 67 -7.12 6.40 -14.33
C HIS A 67 -6.19 5.17 -14.27
N ILE A 68 -6.10 4.43 -15.38
CA ILE A 68 -5.18 3.29 -15.53
C ILE A 68 -3.81 3.84 -15.96
N PRO A 69 -2.73 3.66 -15.17
CA PRO A 69 -1.41 4.14 -15.56
C PRO A 69 -0.92 3.48 -16.85
N CYS A 70 -0.36 4.29 -17.75
CA CYS A 70 0.36 3.79 -18.92
C CYS A 70 1.64 3.08 -18.49
N VAL A 71 1.92 1.93 -19.08
CA VAL A 71 3.14 1.15 -18.80
C VAL A 71 4.24 1.60 -19.75
N PRO A 72 5.33 2.21 -19.26
CA PRO A 72 6.51 2.51 -20.07
C PRO A 72 7.17 1.23 -20.59
N SER A 73 7.78 1.30 -21.77
CA SER A 73 8.45 0.14 -22.41
C SER A 73 9.57 -0.53 -21.61
N HIS A 74 10.15 0.17 -20.62
CA HIS A 74 11.22 -0.35 -19.76
C HIS A 74 10.71 -1.02 -18.48
N LEU A 75 9.39 -1.06 -18.25
CA LEU A 75 8.76 -1.67 -17.08
C LEU A 75 7.96 -2.92 -17.46
N ASP A 76 7.95 -3.90 -16.57
CA ASP A 76 6.99 -5.01 -16.64
C ASP A 76 5.87 -4.74 -15.64
N ALA A 77 4.62 -4.63 -16.13
CA ALA A 77 3.46 -4.39 -15.29
C ALA A 77 2.45 -5.54 -15.36
N PHE A 78 1.94 -5.98 -14.20
CA PHE A 78 1.06 -7.12 -14.08
C PHE A 78 -0.23 -6.78 -13.33
N LEU A 79 -1.37 -7.15 -13.91
CA LEU A 79 -2.67 -7.08 -13.24
C LEU A 79 -3.10 -8.50 -12.88
N PHE A 80 -3.14 -8.82 -11.59
CA PHE A 80 -3.65 -10.09 -11.11
C PHE A 80 -5.17 -10.06 -10.92
N VAL A 81 -5.85 -11.04 -11.50
CA VAL A 81 -7.31 -11.16 -11.45
C VAL A 81 -7.72 -12.60 -11.21
N ASP A 82 -8.78 -12.81 -10.43
CA ASP A 82 -9.39 -14.11 -10.26
C ASP A 82 -10.63 -14.30 -11.16
N GLU A 83 -11.09 -15.54 -11.26
CA GLU A 83 -12.25 -15.90 -12.09
C GLU A 83 -13.52 -15.13 -11.68
N VAL A 84 -13.69 -14.87 -10.38
CA VAL A 84 -14.84 -14.12 -9.84
C VAL A 84 -14.83 -12.68 -10.36
N SER A 85 -13.70 -12.00 -10.28
CA SER A 85 -13.56 -10.61 -10.73
C SER A 85 -13.70 -10.52 -12.26
N GLN A 86 -13.14 -11.46 -13.01
CA GLN A 86 -13.31 -11.51 -14.47
C GLN A 86 -14.77 -11.67 -14.89
N LYS A 87 -15.51 -12.58 -14.25
CA LYS A 87 -16.94 -12.76 -14.51
C LYS A 87 -17.75 -11.50 -14.18
N ARG A 88 -17.38 -10.80 -13.10
CA ARG A 88 -18.09 -9.59 -12.63
C ARG A 88 -17.88 -8.38 -13.54
N PHE A 89 -16.64 -8.10 -13.93
CA PHE A 89 -16.30 -6.86 -14.65
C PHE A 89 -16.26 -7.02 -16.17
N GLY A 90 -16.23 -8.27 -16.64
CA GLY A 90 -16.23 -8.59 -18.06
C GLY A 90 -14.91 -8.24 -18.76
N MET A 91 -14.77 -8.69 -20.00
CA MET A 91 -13.54 -8.54 -20.78
C MET A 91 -13.26 -7.09 -21.19
N THR A 92 -14.24 -6.19 -21.17
CA THR A 92 -14.06 -4.80 -21.58
C THR A 92 -13.13 -4.04 -20.65
N ALA A 93 -13.30 -4.18 -19.33
CA ALA A 93 -12.40 -3.55 -18.36
C ALA A 93 -10.97 -4.13 -18.49
N VAL A 94 -10.86 -5.45 -18.62
CA VAL A 94 -9.58 -6.15 -18.83
C VAL A 94 -8.86 -5.65 -20.07
N LYS A 95 -9.57 -5.47 -21.19
CA LYS A 95 -9.00 -4.94 -22.44
C LYS A 95 -8.42 -3.55 -22.27
N LYS A 96 -9.10 -2.65 -21.55
CA LYS A 96 -8.57 -1.31 -21.27
C LYS A 96 -7.22 -1.36 -20.55
N TRP A 97 -7.06 -2.23 -19.56
CA TRP A 97 -5.77 -2.40 -18.88
C TRP A 97 -4.69 -2.92 -19.82
N GLN A 98 -5.03 -3.88 -20.70
CA GLN A 98 -4.10 -4.38 -21.73
C GLN A 98 -3.70 -3.30 -22.74
N GLU A 99 -4.64 -2.44 -23.15
CA GLU A 99 -4.39 -1.30 -24.04
C GLU A 99 -3.39 -0.30 -23.41
N MET A 100 -3.38 -0.17 -22.07
CA MET A 100 -2.40 0.64 -21.33
C MET A 100 -1.06 -0.08 -21.10
N GLY A 101 -0.88 -1.31 -21.63
CA GLY A 101 0.36 -2.08 -21.57
C GLY A 101 0.46 -3.08 -20.42
N TRP A 102 -0.60 -3.28 -19.62
CA TRP A 102 -0.60 -4.23 -18.51
C TRP A 102 -0.74 -5.67 -18.97
N ARG A 103 0.08 -6.57 -18.41
CA ARG A 103 -0.08 -8.02 -18.59
C ARG A 103 -1.06 -8.56 -17.57
N VAL A 104 -2.16 -9.14 -18.04
CA VAL A 104 -3.19 -9.71 -17.17
C VAL A 104 -2.81 -11.14 -16.80
N VAL A 105 -2.80 -11.44 -15.50
CA VAL A 105 -2.41 -12.74 -14.96
C VAL A 105 -3.58 -13.31 -14.16
N ASN A 106 -4.04 -14.49 -14.56
CA ASN A 106 -5.07 -15.21 -13.80
C ASN A 106 -4.45 -15.76 -12.51
N PHE A 107 -5.12 -15.51 -11.39
CA PHE A 107 -4.68 -15.98 -10.08
C PHE A 107 -5.79 -16.76 -9.39
N SER A 108 -5.48 -17.99 -8.96
CA SER A 108 -6.41 -18.80 -8.20
C SER A 108 -6.52 -18.27 -6.78
N GLN A 109 -7.75 -18.22 -6.25
CA GLN A 109 -7.93 -17.83 -4.87
C GLN A 109 -7.31 -18.87 -3.92
N VAL A 110 -6.67 -18.38 -2.87
CA VAL A 110 -6.18 -19.16 -1.74
C VAL A 110 -7.36 -19.41 -0.80
N GLU A 111 -7.46 -20.65 -0.28
CA GLU A 111 -8.49 -21.01 0.67
C GLU A 111 -8.48 -20.09 1.90
N GLY A 112 -9.66 -19.58 2.27
CA GLY A 112 -9.80 -18.72 3.43
C GLY A 112 -9.73 -19.48 4.76
N THR A 113 -9.77 -18.73 5.86
CA THR A 113 -9.92 -19.29 7.20
C THR A 113 -11.26 -18.90 7.81
N LYS A 114 -11.57 -19.42 9.00
CA LYS A 114 -12.72 -18.95 9.79
C LYS A 114 -12.64 -17.45 10.14
N TYR A 115 -11.45 -16.85 10.12
CA TYR A 115 -11.22 -15.45 10.46
C TYR A 115 -11.12 -14.56 9.22
N VAL A 116 -10.58 -15.07 8.12
CA VAL A 116 -10.26 -14.26 6.94
C VAL A 116 -10.82 -14.92 5.67
N PRO A 117 -11.75 -14.27 4.94
CA PRO A 117 -12.33 -14.85 3.73
C PRO A 117 -11.27 -15.09 2.63
N SER A 118 -11.52 -16.10 1.80
CA SER A 118 -10.67 -16.51 0.67
C SER A 118 -10.19 -15.34 -0.21
N PRO A 119 -11.07 -14.46 -0.73
CA PRO A 119 -10.60 -13.33 -1.51
C PRO A 119 -9.66 -12.37 -0.77
N ARG A 120 -9.94 -12.09 0.50
CA ARG A 120 -9.10 -11.20 1.34
C ARG A 120 -7.73 -11.81 1.56
N LEU A 121 -7.68 -13.10 1.90
CA LEU A 121 -6.43 -13.81 2.13
C LEU A 121 -5.63 -13.97 0.83
N THR A 122 -6.30 -14.15 -0.29
CA THR A 122 -5.69 -14.17 -1.63
C THR A 122 -5.00 -12.83 -1.95
N SER A 123 -5.65 -11.69 -1.70
CA SER A 123 -4.99 -10.38 -1.83
C SER A 123 -3.77 -10.28 -0.90
N LYS A 124 -3.84 -10.81 0.32
CA LYS A 124 -2.69 -10.84 1.24
C LYS A 124 -1.57 -11.76 0.76
N SER A 125 -1.89 -12.86 0.08
CA SER A 125 -0.90 -13.72 -0.57
C SER A 125 -0.20 -12.96 -1.68
N LEU A 126 -0.92 -12.37 -2.63
CA LEU A 126 -0.31 -11.54 -3.69
C LEU A 126 0.53 -10.40 -3.11
N LYS A 127 0.06 -9.78 -2.03
CA LYS A 127 0.75 -8.71 -1.35
C LYS A 127 2.03 -9.18 -0.68
N PHE A 128 2.02 -10.20 0.17
CA PHE A 128 3.20 -10.54 0.99
C PHE A 128 4.02 -11.70 0.43
N GLU A 129 3.40 -12.64 -0.28
CA GLU A 129 4.01 -13.78 -0.94
C GLU A 129 3.58 -13.86 -2.42
N PRO A 130 3.93 -12.85 -3.25
CA PRO A 130 3.63 -12.91 -4.67
C PRO A 130 4.30 -14.13 -5.33
N PRO A 131 3.85 -14.55 -6.52
CA PRO A 131 4.43 -15.68 -7.23
C PRO A 131 5.97 -15.66 -7.24
N GLY A 132 6.59 -16.80 -6.96
CA GLY A 132 8.05 -16.89 -6.83
C GLY A 132 8.81 -16.42 -8.07
N TRP A 133 8.19 -16.47 -9.26
CA TRP A 133 8.78 -15.91 -10.46
C TRP A 133 8.97 -14.39 -10.38
N LEU A 134 8.08 -13.63 -9.72
CA LEU A 134 8.24 -12.18 -9.45
C LEU A 134 9.37 -11.89 -8.46
N LEU A 135 9.53 -12.75 -7.44
CA LEU A 135 10.54 -12.57 -6.39
C LEU A 135 11.94 -12.99 -6.84
N ASN A 136 12.03 -14.00 -7.71
CA ASN A 136 13.29 -14.61 -8.17
C ASN A 136 13.61 -14.26 -9.63
N GLY A 137 12.87 -13.31 -10.21
CA GLY A 137 13.05 -12.88 -11.59
C GLY A 137 14.28 -11.99 -11.77
N THR A 138 14.34 -11.29 -12.92
CA THR A 138 15.48 -10.40 -13.23
C THR A 138 15.31 -8.97 -12.72
N TRP A 139 14.25 -8.70 -11.97
CA TRP A 139 13.92 -7.37 -11.49
C TRP A 139 14.74 -7.02 -10.24
N GLN A 140 15.14 -5.76 -10.16
CA GLN A 140 15.83 -5.19 -9.01
C GLN A 140 14.83 -4.61 -8.00
N TRP A 141 13.68 -4.16 -8.49
CA TRP A 141 12.59 -3.66 -7.67
C TRP A 141 11.27 -4.33 -8.02
N LEU A 142 10.48 -4.57 -6.98
CA LEU A 142 9.10 -5.03 -7.09
C LEU A 142 8.18 -4.03 -6.40
N VAL A 143 7.30 -3.41 -7.17
CA VAL A 143 6.34 -2.41 -6.70
C VAL A 143 4.94 -3.02 -6.70
N GLU A 144 4.28 -2.96 -5.55
CA GLU A 144 2.88 -3.36 -5.39
C GLU A 144 2.04 -2.17 -4.95
N TYR A 145 0.80 -2.10 -5.42
CA TYR A 145 -0.19 -1.21 -4.86
C TYR A 145 -1.61 -1.78 -4.97
N ASP A 146 -2.47 -1.42 -4.02
CA ASP A 146 -3.89 -1.81 -3.95
C ASP A 146 -4.65 -1.28 -5.20
N GLY A 147 -5.72 -1.97 -5.62
CA GLY A 147 -6.42 -1.69 -6.90
C GLY A 147 -6.99 -0.28 -7.06
N ASN A 148 -7.26 0.39 -5.94
CA ASN A 148 -7.75 1.77 -5.89
C ASN A 148 -6.62 2.83 -5.90
N ILE A 149 -5.36 2.43 -5.85
CA ILE A 149 -4.20 3.32 -5.87
C ILE A 149 -3.71 3.54 -7.30
N VAL A 150 -3.22 4.74 -7.57
CA VAL A 150 -2.63 5.14 -8.84
C VAL A 150 -1.27 5.76 -8.57
N VAL A 151 -0.28 5.35 -9.34
CA VAL A 151 1.06 5.96 -9.38
C VAL A 151 1.48 6.13 -10.83
N ASP A 152 2.21 7.20 -11.12
CA ASP A 152 2.80 7.49 -12.43
C ASP A 152 4.03 6.60 -12.64
N LEU A 153 3.85 5.58 -13.50
CA LEU A 153 4.88 4.58 -13.76
C LEU A 153 6.13 5.17 -14.44
N HIS A 154 6.01 6.29 -15.15
CA HIS A 154 7.18 6.98 -15.75
C HIS A 154 8.11 7.56 -14.69
N ARG A 155 7.61 7.79 -13.47
CA ARG A 155 8.40 8.38 -12.38
C ARG A 155 8.99 7.35 -11.43
N LEU A 156 8.66 6.07 -11.58
CA LEU A 156 9.15 5.02 -10.68
C LEU A 156 10.67 4.88 -10.70
N ALA A 157 11.28 4.78 -11.88
CA ALA A 157 12.73 4.61 -12.00
C ALA A 157 13.53 5.72 -11.27
N PRO A 158 13.32 7.02 -11.53
CA PRO A 158 14.05 8.07 -10.80
C PRO A 158 13.70 8.11 -9.30
N PHE A 159 12.46 7.76 -8.91
CA PHE A 159 12.08 7.67 -7.50
C PHE A 159 12.83 6.56 -6.75
N LEU A 160 12.95 5.38 -7.37
CA LEU A 160 13.59 4.20 -6.79
C LEU A 160 15.12 4.31 -6.79
N GLN A 161 15.71 4.88 -7.82
CA GLN A 161 17.16 5.12 -7.89
C GLN A 161 17.67 5.95 -6.71
N ARG A 162 16.91 6.98 -6.27
CA ARG A 162 17.21 7.79 -5.08
C ARG A 162 17.14 7.01 -3.77
N ARG A 163 16.51 5.84 -3.78
CA ARG A 163 16.21 5.00 -2.62
C ARG A 163 16.85 3.61 -2.73
N ARG A 164 17.84 3.44 -3.62
CA ARG A 164 18.55 2.17 -3.88
C ARG A 164 19.23 1.55 -2.66
N GLU A 165 19.58 2.36 -1.66
CA GLU A 165 20.20 1.90 -0.42
C GLU A 165 19.17 1.39 0.60
N GLN A 166 17.87 1.47 0.29
CA GLN A 166 16.79 0.98 1.15
C GLN A 166 16.40 -0.43 0.73
N ALA A 167 16.13 -1.29 1.70
CA ALA A 167 15.57 -2.62 1.46
C ALA A 167 14.09 -2.54 1.05
N LEU A 168 13.38 -1.59 1.66
CA LEU A 168 11.94 -1.43 1.54
C LEU A 168 11.59 0.06 1.63
N VAL A 169 10.63 0.49 0.81
CA VAL A 169 10.01 1.81 0.94
C VAL A 169 8.51 1.59 1.16
N LEU A 170 7.98 2.21 2.21
CA LEU A 170 6.57 2.13 2.59
C LEU A 170 6.00 3.52 2.78
N LEU A 171 4.69 3.68 2.60
CA LEU A 171 3.99 4.92 2.94
C LEU A 171 3.93 5.06 4.47
N ASN A 172 4.42 6.19 4.99
CA ASN A 172 4.28 6.55 6.40
C ASN A 172 2.80 6.81 6.70
N TRP A 173 2.26 6.22 7.78
CA TRP A 173 0.85 6.40 8.14
C TRP A 173 0.56 7.74 8.84
N GLY A 174 1.58 8.43 9.34
CA GLY A 174 1.50 9.63 10.17
C GLY A 174 0.80 10.84 9.54
N TYR A 175 0.47 10.82 8.25
CA TYR A 175 -0.40 11.83 7.63
C TYR A 175 -1.86 11.74 8.14
N HIS A 176 -2.29 10.60 8.69
CA HIS A 176 -3.59 10.49 9.35
C HIS A 176 -3.62 11.14 10.73
N GLN A 177 -2.52 11.01 11.47
CA GLN A 177 -2.31 11.61 12.78
C GLN A 177 -0.82 11.67 13.07
N ASP A 178 -0.34 12.83 13.50
CA ASP A 178 1.05 13.00 13.91
C ASP A 178 1.39 12.12 15.13
N CYS A 179 2.30 11.20 14.90
CA CYS A 179 2.89 10.29 15.89
C CYS A 179 4.41 10.23 15.77
N SER A 180 5.03 11.31 15.26
CA SER A 180 6.47 11.40 15.05
C SER A 180 7.31 11.10 16.32
N ASP A 181 6.78 11.41 17.50
CA ASP A 181 7.43 11.13 18.79
C ASP A 181 7.28 9.67 19.27
N ASP A 182 6.27 8.94 18.79
CA ASP A 182 5.99 7.56 19.18
C ASP A 182 5.11 6.84 18.15
N SER A 183 5.74 6.04 17.28
CA SER A 183 5.04 5.24 16.27
C SER A 183 4.10 4.19 16.88
N PHE A 184 4.29 3.79 18.14
CA PHE A 184 3.35 2.89 18.82
C PHE A 184 1.98 3.57 19.06
N LYS A 185 1.96 4.90 19.22
CA LYS A 185 0.73 5.69 19.30
C LYS A 185 -0.10 5.57 18.01
N CYS A 186 0.55 5.58 16.84
CA CYS A 186 -0.13 5.37 15.56
C CYS A 186 -0.80 3.99 15.47
N PHE A 187 -0.06 2.94 15.85
CA PHE A 187 -0.62 1.60 15.99
C PHE A 187 -1.84 1.59 16.93
N MET A 188 -1.71 2.18 18.12
CA MET A 188 -2.78 2.23 19.12
C MET A 188 -4.02 2.99 18.64
N THR A 189 -3.84 4.13 17.97
CA THR A 189 -4.96 4.87 17.38
C THR A 189 -5.66 4.03 16.32
N GLU A 190 -4.90 3.47 15.37
CA GLU A 190 -5.50 2.75 14.25
C GLU A 190 -6.26 1.51 14.72
N VAL A 191 -5.63 0.68 15.56
CA VAL A 191 -6.25 -0.55 16.07
C VAL A 191 -7.47 -0.25 16.92
N THR A 192 -7.45 0.83 17.71
CA THR A 192 -8.60 1.25 18.52
C THR A 192 -9.75 1.65 17.60
N SER A 193 -9.49 2.50 16.59
CA SER A 193 -10.53 2.91 15.64
C SER A 193 -11.11 1.70 14.86
N MET A 194 -10.30 0.71 14.48
CA MET A 194 -10.83 -0.51 13.86
C MET A 194 -11.64 -1.40 14.82
N LEU A 195 -11.40 -1.31 16.13
CA LEU A 195 -12.15 -2.07 17.14
C LEU A 195 -13.46 -1.38 17.56
N THR A 196 -13.59 -0.06 17.37
CA THR A 196 -14.72 0.74 17.85
C THR A 196 -15.57 1.38 16.75
N GLU A 197 -14.95 1.99 15.74
CA GLU A 197 -15.62 2.83 14.73
C GLU A 197 -15.70 2.15 13.37
N ARG A 198 -14.62 1.48 12.96
CA ARG A 198 -14.45 0.86 11.64
C ARG A 198 -14.43 -0.67 11.75
N VAL A 199 -15.39 -1.19 12.52
CA VAL A 199 -15.47 -2.59 12.96
C VAL A 199 -15.55 -3.58 11.81
N GLU A 200 -16.08 -3.17 10.65
CA GLU A 200 -16.20 -3.98 9.44
C GLU A 200 -14.85 -4.49 8.93
N TYR A 201 -13.75 -3.77 9.20
CA TYR A 201 -12.42 -4.18 8.74
C TYR A 201 -11.84 -5.37 9.52
N VAL A 202 -12.33 -5.63 10.73
CA VAL A 202 -11.81 -6.67 11.63
C VAL A 202 -12.92 -7.56 12.21
N ALA A 203 -14.16 -7.45 11.72
CA ALA A 203 -15.34 -8.08 12.32
C ALA A 203 -15.18 -9.59 12.57
N ARG A 204 -14.56 -10.33 11.65
CA ARG A 204 -14.34 -11.79 11.76
C ARG A 204 -13.09 -12.15 12.56
N SER A 205 -12.17 -11.21 12.77
CA SER A 205 -10.92 -11.43 13.53
C SER A 205 -10.83 -10.60 14.81
N LYS A 206 -11.93 -10.00 15.29
CA LYS A 206 -11.92 -9.02 16.38
C LYS A 206 -11.20 -9.51 17.63
N GLU A 207 -11.47 -10.74 18.07
CA GLU A 207 -10.82 -11.33 19.24
C GLU A 207 -9.31 -11.52 19.04
N ASN A 208 -8.88 -11.91 17.85
CA ASN A 208 -7.45 -12.05 17.53
C ASN A 208 -6.76 -10.68 17.50
N VAL A 209 -7.45 -9.64 17.03
CA VAL A 209 -6.95 -8.26 17.06
C VAL A 209 -6.82 -7.76 18.49
N LEU A 210 -7.78 -8.05 19.38
CA LEU A 210 -7.69 -7.70 20.80
C LEU A 210 -6.47 -8.37 21.47
N LYS A 211 -6.28 -9.67 21.24
CA LYS A 211 -5.12 -10.41 21.75
C LYS A 211 -3.80 -9.86 21.20
N TRP A 212 -3.76 -9.52 19.91
CA TRP A 212 -2.59 -8.93 19.27
C TRP A 212 -2.26 -7.56 19.86
N LYS A 213 -3.28 -6.71 20.04
CA LYS A 213 -3.15 -5.40 20.69
C LYS A 213 -2.60 -5.53 22.11
N GLU A 214 -3.14 -6.45 22.91
CA GLU A 214 -2.68 -6.66 24.28
C GLU A 214 -1.23 -7.16 24.33
N LEU A 215 -0.86 -8.11 23.46
CA LEU A 215 0.51 -8.60 23.35
C LEU A 215 1.48 -7.45 23.05
N LEU A 216 1.19 -6.63 22.04
CA LEU A 216 2.08 -5.54 21.64
C LEU A 216 2.15 -4.42 22.69
N ASP A 217 1.06 -4.16 23.41
CA ASP A 217 1.06 -3.22 24.56
C ASP A 217 1.95 -3.73 25.71
N GLN A 218 1.85 -5.02 26.06
CA GLN A 218 2.73 -5.63 27.06
C GLN A 218 4.20 -5.58 26.62
N MET A 219 4.49 -5.77 25.33
CA MET A 219 5.84 -5.67 24.78
C MET A 219 6.38 -4.24 24.75
N HIS A 220 5.53 -3.26 24.43
CA HIS A 220 5.89 -1.84 24.40
C HIS A 220 6.19 -1.32 25.82
N GLN A 221 5.38 -1.71 26.80
CA GLN A 221 5.61 -1.39 28.22
C GLN A 221 6.87 -2.09 28.78
N GLY A 222 7.37 -3.12 28.09
CA GLY A 222 8.52 -3.93 28.51
C GLY A 222 8.20 -4.97 29.56
N ARG A 223 6.91 -5.33 29.71
CA ARG A 223 6.48 -6.49 30.52
C ARG A 223 6.81 -7.80 29.81
N LEU A 224 6.77 -7.78 28.48
CA LEU A 224 7.29 -8.82 27.60
C LEU A 224 8.41 -8.23 26.74
N THR A 225 9.38 -9.03 26.34
CA THR A 225 10.45 -8.59 25.43
C THR A 225 10.72 -9.66 24.38
N GLN A 226 11.28 -9.24 23.25
CA GLN A 226 11.72 -10.14 22.20
C GLN A 226 13.20 -9.89 21.92
N GLY A 227 14.02 -10.92 22.15
CA GLY A 227 15.48 -10.77 22.11
C GLY A 227 15.99 -9.71 23.10
N GLY A 228 15.31 -9.55 24.25
CA GLY A 228 15.64 -8.54 25.26
C GLY A 228 15.23 -7.10 24.92
N ARG A 229 14.55 -6.87 23.78
CA ARG A 229 14.12 -5.53 23.33
C ARG A 229 12.62 -5.33 23.55
N LYS A 230 12.24 -4.11 23.94
CA LYS A 230 10.84 -3.64 23.98
C LYS A 230 10.36 -3.33 22.57
N TYR A 231 9.06 -3.53 22.30
CA TYR A 231 8.49 -3.18 21.00
C TYR A 231 8.43 -1.65 20.84
N MET A 232 9.31 -1.12 20.00
CA MET A 232 9.43 0.29 19.69
C MET A 232 9.75 0.43 18.19
N PRO A 233 8.75 0.27 17.31
CA PRO A 233 8.98 0.41 15.88
C PRO A 233 9.37 1.85 15.57
N SER A 234 10.32 2.06 14.66
CA SER A 234 10.73 3.43 14.29
C SER A 234 9.62 4.19 13.58
N ASN A 235 8.81 3.50 12.76
CA ASN A 235 7.73 4.09 12.00
C ASN A 235 6.48 3.19 12.01
N TYR A 236 5.33 3.79 11.70
CA TYR A 236 4.09 3.07 11.42
C TYR A 236 3.69 3.30 9.96
N TYR A 237 3.22 2.25 9.30
CA TYR A 237 3.13 2.22 7.84
C TYR A 237 1.71 1.94 7.35
N GLU A 238 1.35 2.64 6.28
CA GLU A 238 0.26 2.24 5.40
C GLU A 238 0.81 1.23 4.38
N THR A 239 0.05 0.17 4.09
CA THR A 239 0.56 -0.95 3.28
C THR A 239 0.01 -0.93 1.86
N ASN A 240 -0.88 -0.02 1.50
CA ASN A 240 -1.54 0.03 0.20
C ASN A 240 -0.63 0.31 -1.00
N VAL A 241 0.65 0.64 -0.75
CA VAL A 241 1.72 0.71 -1.74
C VAL A 241 3.02 0.28 -1.07
N MET A 242 3.80 -0.57 -1.74
CA MET A 242 5.07 -1.08 -1.23
C MET A 242 6.10 -1.19 -2.35
N PHE A 243 7.33 -0.72 -2.09
CA PHE A 243 8.44 -0.82 -3.02
C PHE A 243 9.54 -1.69 -2.41
N ARG A 244 9.74 -2.89 -2.94
CA ARG A 244 10.71 -3.88 -2.42
C ARG A 244 11.95 -3.88 -3.29
N ASN A 245 13.10 -3.68 -2.67
CA ASN A 245 14.39 -3.82 -3.33
C ASN A 245 14.82 -5.29 -3.28
N LEU A 246 14.68 -5.99 -4.39
CA LEU A 246 15.01 -7.41 -4.52
C LEU A 246 16.52 -7.65 -4.53
N ASN A 247 17.32 -6.63 -4.81
CA ASN A 247 18.78 -6.70 -4.84
C ASN A 247 19.45 -6.25 -3.54
N HIS A 248 18.69 -5.77 -2.56
CA HIS A 248 19.27 -5.31 -1.30
C HIS A 248 19.85 -6.47 -0.49
N ALA A 249 20.92 -6.22 0.28
CA ALA A 249 21.56 -7.23 1.12
C ALA A 249 20.62 -7.86 2.18
N LYS A 250 19.51 -7.18 2.50
CA LYS A 250 18.46 -7.66 3.42
C LYS A 250 17.17 -8.11 2.71
N ALA A 251 17.16 -8.29 1.39
CA ALA A 251 15.98 -8.71 0.64
C ALA A 251 15.37 -10.02 1.18
N ASP A 252 16.20 -11.00 1.55
CA ASP A 252 15.74 -12.26 2.16
C ASP A 252 15.05 -12.03 3.52
N LYS A 253 15.55 -11.11 4.35
CA LYS A 253 14.91 -10.75 5.62
C LYS A 253 13.57 -10.06 5.40
N VAL A 254 13.48 -9.17 4.40
CA VAL A 254 12.20 -8.55 4.01
C VAL A 254 11.21 -9.63 3.57
N ARG A 255 11.65 -10.61 2.77
CA ARG A 255 10.82 -11.75 2.36
C ARG A 255 10.35 -12.57 3.57
N ASP A 256 11.21 -12.83 4.54
CA ASP A 256 10.85 -13.56 5.76
C ASP A 256 9.85 -12.78 6.64
N ALA A 257 10.04 -11.48 6.81
CA ALA A 257 9.10 -10.62 7.53
C ALA A 257 7.72 -10.58 6.84
N PHE A 258 7.71 -10.55 5.51
CA PHE A 258 6.48 -10.57 4.71
C PHE A 258 5.77 -11.93 4.83
N LYS A 259 6.52 -13.04 4.77
CA LYS A 259 5.98 -14.38 5.03
C LYS A 259 5.35 -14.51 6.41
N LYS A 260 6.02 -14.04 7.45
CA LYS A 260 5.45 -14.00 8.82
C LYS A 260 4.17 -13.15 8.89
N THR A 261 4.17 -12.01 8.19
CA THR A 261 3.00 -11.14 8.07
C THR A 261 1.83 -11.88 7.40
N PHE A 262 2.07 -12.56 6.28
CA PHE A 262 1.05 -13.36 5.59
C PHE A 262 0.49 -14.49 6.45
N LEU A 263 1.37 -15.22 7.14
CA LEU A 263 0.94 -16.26 8.09
C LEU A 263 0.03 -15.67 9.17
N LYS A 264 0.38 -14.50 9.72
CA LYS A 264 -0.47 -13.83 10.71
C LYS A 264 -1.79 -13.31 10.11
N CYS A 265 -1.81 -12.97 8.82
CA CYS A 265 -3.04 -12.64 8.10
C CYS A 265 -4.01 -13.81 7.93
N HIS A 266 -3.64 -15.05 8.28
CA HIS A 266 -4.61 -16.15 8.39
C HIS A 266 -5.51 -16.01 9.62
N GLU A 267 -5.05 -15.25 10.62
CA GLU A 267 -5.74 -15.01 11.89
C GLU A 267 -6.38 -13.62 11.97
N ILE A 268 -5.84 -12.65 11.23
CA ILE A 268 -6.17 -11.23 11.31
C ILE A 268 -6.46 -10.66 9.91
N GLN A 269 -7.61 -10.01 9.73
CA GLN A 269 -8.05 -9.50 8.42
C GLN A 269 -7.24 -8.31 7.87
N ARG A 270 -6.49 -7.61 8.74
CA ARG A 270 -5.75 -6.39 8.43
C ARG A 270 -4.26 -6.59 8.71
N ASP A 271 -3.46 -6.04 7.83
CA ASP A 271 -2.01 -6.17 7.75
C ASP A 271 -1.28 -4.93 8.25
N GLN A 272 -1.91 -3.75 8.22
CA GLN A 272 -1.32 -2.48 8.67
C GLN A 272 -0.74 -2.58 10.09
N PHE A 273 -1.43 -3.23 11.02
CA PHE A 273 -0.96 -3.39 12.40
C PHE A 273 -0.17 -4.69 12.65
N VAL A 274 0.19 -5.42 11.60
CA VAL A 274 0.94 -6.69 11.67
C VAL A 274 2.35 -6.52 11.12
N LEU A 275 2.49 -5.94 9.92
CA LEU A 275 3.79 -5.78 9.25
C LEU A 275 4.84 -5.05 10.11
N PRO A 276 4.53 -3.91 10.78
CA PRO A 276 5.52 -3.17 11.55
C PRO A 276 6.21 -4.01 12.64
N PHE A 277 5.47 -4.95 13.26
CA PHE A 277 6.02 -5.85 14.25
C PHE A 277 7.10 -6.76 13.68
N PHE A 278 6.86 -7.35 12.51
CA PHE A 278 7.82 -8.27 11.89
C PHE A 278 9.04 -7.55 11.30
N LEU A 279 8.87 -6.31 10.82
CA LEU A 279 9.99 -5.46 10.42
C LEU A 279 10.90 -5.12 11.62
N TRP A 280 10.30 -4.72 12.75
CA TRP A 280 11.03 -4.45 13.99
C TRP A 280 11.72 -5.71 14.54
N GLN A 281 10.99 -6.82 14.58
CA GLN A 281 11.49 -8.11 15.09
C GLN A 281 12.77 -8.53 14.36
N ASP A 282 12.79 -8.39 13.03
CA ASP A 282 13.90 -8.83 12.18
C ASP A 282 14.98 -7.74 11.98
N GLY A 283 14.82 -6.58 12.61
CA GLY A 283 15.78 -5.46 12.57
C GLY A 283 15.88 -4.80 11.20
N LEU A 284 14.73 -4.58 10.56
CA LEU A 284 14.57 -3.95 9.25
C LEU A 284 14.14 -2.47 9.32
N ASP A 285 13.92 -1.93 10.52
CA ASP A 285 13.42 -0.57 10.69
C ASP A 285 14.33 0.49 10.06
N GLU A 286 15.66 0.32 10.16
CA GLU A 286 16.66 1.25 9.60
C GLU A 286 16.82 1.13 8.08
N ASP A 287 16.44 -0.01 7.49
CA ASP A 287 16.49 -0.24 6.03
C ASP A 287 15.12 -0.07 5.36
N THR A 288 14.11 0.31 6.14
CA THR A 288 12.76 0.58 5.67
C THR A 288 12.53 2.08 5.70
N GLN A 289 12.50 2.70 4.52
CA GLN A 289 12.16 4.11 4.41
C GLN A 289 10.65 4.32 4.57
N ALA A 290 10.28 5.07 5.60
CA ALA A 290 8.94 5.63 5.75
C ALA A 290 8.78 6.89 4.88
N SER A 291 8.16 6.78 3.72
CA SER A 291 7.94 7.90 2.82
C SER A 291 6.74 8.73 3.25
N PRO A 292 6.87 10.05 3.44
CA PRO A 292 5.73 10.94 3.61
C PRO A 292 4.78 10.87 2.42
N ILE A 293 3.49 11.15 2.64
CA ILE A 293 2.50 11.10 1.56
C ILE A 293 2.80 12.14 0.49
N GLU A 294 3.28 13.32 0.88
CA GLU A 294 3.64 14.42 -0.02
C GLU A 294 4.73 14.00 -1.00
N THR A 295 5.71 13.22 -0.52
CA THR A 295 6.76 12.66 -1.36
C THR A 295 6.19 11.74 -2.44
N LEU A 296 5.23 10.86 -2.10
CA LEU A 296 4.60 9.99 -3.09
C LEU A 296 3.72 10.80 -4.06
N VAL A 297 3.01 11.82 -3.57
CA VAL A 297 2.19 12.69 -4.42
C VAL A 297 3.04 13.46 -5.41
N ASP A 298 4.09 14.15 -4.93
CA ASP A 298 4.92 15.03 -5.74
C ASP A 298 5.83 14.24 -6.69
N GLU A 299 6.48 13.18 -6.19
CA GLU A 299 7.45 12.42 -6.98
C GLU A 299 6.81 11.33 -7.82
N LEU A 300 5.68 10.73 -7.43
CA LEU A 300 5.04 9.61 -8.13
C LEU A 300 3.62 9.91 -8.63
N GLY A 301 3.07 11.10 -8.41
CA GLY A 301 1.67 11.36 -8.76
C GLY A 301 0.69 10.46 -8.02
N TYR A 302 1.06 10.01 -6.81
CA TYR A 302 0.26 9.11 -5.99
C TYR A 302 -1.13 9.69 -5.72
N CYS A 303 -2.18 8.96 -6.09
CA CYS A 303 -3.55 9.34 -5.83
C CYS A 303 -4.45 8.10 -5.67
N MET A 304 -5.68 8.32 -5.19
CA MET A 304 -6.66 7.27 -4.97
C MET A 304 -7.90 7.50 -5.82
N VAL A 305 -8.42 6.43 -6.41
CA VAL A 305 -9.69 6.40 -7.14
C VAL A 305 -10.77 5.83 -6.23
N SER A 306 -11.98 6.40 -6.28
CA SER A 306 -13.12 5.81 -5.58
C SER A 306 -13.56 4.54 -6.30
N THR A 307 -13.23 3.38 -5.74
CA THR A 307 -13.66 2.06 -6.26
C THR A 307 -14.89 1.51 -5.53
N ARG A 308 -15.57 2.34 -4.73
CA ARG A 308 -16.79 1.95 -4.02
C ARG A 308 -17.89 1.68 -5.06
N VAL A 309 -18.23 0.41 -5.24
CA VAL A 309 -19.47 -0.01 -5.88
C VAL A 309 -20.61 0.73 -5.20
N GLY A 310 -21.40 1.48 -5.99
CA GLY A 310 -22.59 2.17 -5.47
C GLY A 310 -23.43 1.20 -4.64
N ARG A 311 -23.52 1.43 -3.33
CA ARG A 311 -24.59 0.84 -2.53
C ARG A 311 -25.84 1.62 -2.91
N ASN A 312 -26.60 1.09 -3.85
CA ASN A 312 -28.03 1.40 -3.91
C ASN A 312 -28.69 0.96 -2.59
#